data_AF-A0A7J6T9D7-F1
#
_entry.id   AF-A0A7J6T9D7-F1
#
_cell.length_a   1.000
_cell.length_b   1.000
_cell.length_c   1.000
_cell.angle_alpha   90.00
_cell.angle_beta   90.00
_cell.angle_gamma   90.00
#
_symmetry.space_group_name_H-M   'P 1'
#
loop_
_entity.id
_entity.type
_entity.pdbx_description
1 polymer ?
#
loop_
_entity_poly.entity_id
_entity_poly.type
_entity_poly.pdbx_seq_one_letter_code
_entity_poly.pdbx_strand_id
1 'polypeptide(L)'
;MIRQLNEGGDIHSQCAVDLFPEVAEAVANGSVVIDDAKAHPGVPSVKSKFSNQRQRAKVMNFSIAYGKTERSLAEEMDLPVTEVRDMFRRWNNAKQGVERWKAEIVQQARETQHATSILGRHRRFPHIKHKLRKYSGRSERAAVNFVIQGSAADIA
;
A
#
# COMPACT_ATOMS: atom_id res chain seq x y z
N MET A 1 2.25 11.84 -3.92
CA MET A 1 1.02 11.09 -3.56
C MET A 1 -0.16 12.01 -3.28
N ILE A 2 -0.19 12.80 -2.18
CA ILE A 2 -1.35 13.68 -1.87
C ILE A 2 -1.66 14.66 -3.01
N ARG A 3 -0.63 15.32 -3.56
CA ARG A 3 -0.79 16.20 -4.72
C ARG A 3 -1.45 15.52 -5.92
N GLN A 4 -1.01 14.30 -6.24
CA GLN A 4 -1.56 13.54 -7.37
C GLN A 4 -3.00 13.10 -7.15
N LEU A 5 -3.33 12.72 -5.91
CA LEU A 5 -4.71 12.44 -5.52
C LEU A 5 -5.62 13.66 -5.74
N ASN A 6 -5.15 14.84 -5.33
CA ASN A 6 -5.89 16.09 -5.51
C ASN A 6 -6.03 16.49 -6.99
N GLU A 7 -5.09 16.07 -7.83
CA GLU A 7 -5.13 16.28 -9.29
C GLU A 7 -5.94 15.20 -10.03
N GLY A 8 -6.56 14.26 -9.31
CA GLY A 8 -7.37 13.17 -9.88
C GLY A 8 -6.55 12.01 -10.47
N GLY A 9 -5.28 11.89 -10.11
CA GLY A 9 -4.38 10.85 -10.60
C GLY A 9 -4.62 9.47 -9.98
N ASP A 10 -4.48 8.42 -10.80
CA ASP A 10 -4.62 7.03 -10.40
C ASP A 10 -3.39 6.54 -9.61
N ILE A 11 -3.59 6.25 -8.32
CA ILE A 11 -2.53 5.77 -7.44
C ILE A 11 -1.93 4.44 -7.93
N HIS A 12 -2.72 3.57 -8.56
CA HIS A 12 -2.23 2.27 -8.99
C HIS A 12 -1.30 2.39 -10.20
N SER A 13 -1.61 3.28 -11.16
CA SER A 13 -0.75 3.61 -12.29
C SER A 13 0.52 4.34 -11.82
N GLN A 14 0.41 5.26 -10.86
CA GLN A 14 1.62 5.84 -10.25
C GLN A 14 2.46 4.79 -9.53
N CYS A 15 1.83 3.87 -8.79
CA CYS A 15 2.58 2.81 -8.13
C CYS A 15 3.24 1.86 -9.15
N ALA A 16 2.63 1.66 -10.32
CA ALA A 16 3.28 0.91 -11.39
C ALA A 16 4.55 1.63 -11.89
N VAL A 17 4.51 2.96 -12.04
CA VAL A 17 5.71 3.78 -12.33
C VAL A 17 6.77 3.62 -11.25
N ASP A 18 6.39 3.61 -9.96
CA ASP A 18 7.34 3.46 -8.86
C ASP A 18 7.99 2.06 -8.79
N LEU A 19 7.30 1.03 -9.29
CA LEU A 19 7.71 -0.38 -9.15
C LEU A 19 8.43 -0.95 -10.37
N PHE A 20 8.08 -0.51 -11.57
CA PHE A 20 8.47 -1.13 -12.84
C PHE A 20 9.26 -0.13 -13.71
N PRO A 21 10.58 -0.33 -13.89
CA PRO A 21 11.44 0.56 -14.66
C PRO A 21 10.95 0.79 -16.08
N GLU A 22 10.41 -0.24 -16.73
CA GLU A 22 9.85 -0.15 -18.08
C GLU A 22 8.62 0.77 -18.15
N VAL A 23 7.83 0.85 -17.08
CA VAL A 23 6.69 1.77 -16.97
C VAL A 23 7.20 3.19 -16.72
N ALA A 24 8.19 3.34 -15.84
CA ALA A 24 8.80 4.64 -15.55
C ALA A 24 9.45 5.26 -16.79
N GLU A 25 10.18 4.47 -17.57
CA GLU A 25 10.81 4.92 -18.81
C GLU A 25 9.76 5.34 -19.86
N ALA A 26 8.70 4.54 -20.02
CA ALA A 26 7.61 4.84 -20.95
C ALA A 26 6.83 6.11 -20.58
N VAL A 27 6.71 6.43 -19.28
CA VAL A 27 6.13 7.71 -18.84
C VAL A 27 7.13 8.85 -19.03
N ALA A 28 8.41 8.65 -18.71
CA ALA A 28 9.45 9.67 -18.84
C ALA A 28 9.67 10.12 -20.30
N ASN A 29 9.55 9.20 -21.26
CA ASN A 29 9.68 9.50 -22.69
C ASN A 29 8.36 9.97 -23.34
N GLY A 30 7.28 10.09 -22.58
CA GLY A 30 5.97 10.56 -23.06
C GLY A 30 5.21 9.56 -23.93
N SER A 31 5.68 8.31 -24.08
CA SER A 31 4.97 7.29 -24.84
C SER A 31 3.72 6.73 -24.14
N VAL A 32 3.60 7.00 -22.83
CA VAL A 32 2.46 6.64 -21.99
C VAL A 32 2.18 7.74 -20.98
N VAL A 33 0.90 7.96 -20.69
CA VAL A 33 0.46 8.86 -19.60
C VAL A 33 -0.06 8.08 -18.39
N ILE A 34 0.13 8.65 -17.20
CA ILE A 34 -0.51 8.13 -15.98
C ILE A 34 -2.00 8.46 -16.08
N ASP A 35 -2.86 7.48 -15.78
CA ASP A 35 -4.30 7.68 -15.76
C ASP A 35 -4.67 8.79 -14.77
N ASP A 36 -5.34 9.83 -15.24
CA ASP A 36 -5.85 10.95 -14.45
C ASP A 36 -7.22 11.39 -14.97
N ALA A 37 -7.78 12.46 -14.40
CA ALA A 37 -9.06 13.02 -14.83
C ALA A 37 -8.99 13.78 -16.17
N LYS A 38 -7.79 13.95 -16.75
CA LYS A 38 -7.59 14.75 -17.96
C LYS A 38 -7.63 13.85 -19.20
N ALA A 39 -8.12 14.41 -20.30
CA ALA A 39 -8.03 13.74 -21.59
C ALA A 39 -6.61 13.90 -22.16
N HIS A 40 -6.03 12.79 -22.62
CA HIS A 40 -4.72 12.75 -23.30
C HIS A 40 -4.90 12.16 -24.70
N PRO A 41 -5.31 12.96 -25.70
CA PRO A 41 -5.58 12.45 -27.04
C PRO A 41 -4.33 11.85 -27.68
N GLY A 42 -4.46 10.63 -28.21
CA GLY A 42 -3.41 9.97 -28.99
C GLY A 42 -2.26 9.34 -28.20
N VAL A 43 -2.23 9.47 -26.86
CA VAL A 43 -1.22 8.83 -26.01
C VAL A 43 -1.90 7.75 -25.14
N PRO A 44 -1.45 6.48 -25.20
CA PRO A 44 -2.04 5.42 -24.38
C PRO A 44 -1.77 5.66 -22.89
N SER A 45 -2.63 5.16 -22.01
CA SER A 45 -2.44 5.27 -20.57
C SER A 45 -1.69 4.07 -19.99
N VAL A 46 -1.19 4.21 -18.76
CA VAL A 46 -0.58 3.08 -18.02
C VAL A 46 -1.58 1.95 -17.89
N LYS A 47 -2.85 2.23 -17.59
CA LYS A 47 -3.90 1.20 -17.54
C LYS A 47 -4.09 0.46 -18.87
N SER A 48 -3.97 1.13 -20.02
CA SER A 48 -4.18 0.49 -21.32
C SER A 48 -2.94 -0.28 -21.80
N LYS A 49 -1.73 0.28 -21.66
CA LYS A 49 -0.49 -0.33 -22.20
C LYS A 49 0.19 -1.28 -21.21
N PHE A 50 0.07 -1.02 -19.90
CA PHE A 50 0.75 -1.74 -18.82
C PHE A 50 -0.25 -2.29 -17.79
N SER A 51 -1.34 -2.89 -18.28
CA SER A 51 -2.44 -3.39 -17.45
C SER A 51 -1.97 -4.42 -16.40
N ASN A 52 -1.04 -5.32 -16.76
CA ASN A 52 -0.50 -6.34 -15.86
C ASN A 52 0.32 -5.69 -14.73
N GLN A 53 1.27 -4.82 -15.05
CA GLN A 53 2.07 -4.08 -14.08
C GLN A 53 1.19 -3.26 -13.14
N ARG A 54 0.16 -2.57 -13.68
CA ARG A 54 -0.82 -1.84 -12.86
C ARG A 54 -1.59 -2.77 -11.92
N GLN A 55 -1.99 -3.94 -12.40
CA GLN A 55 -2.66 -4.94 -11.56
C GLN A 55 -1.74 -5.45 -10.45
N ARG A 56 -0.48 -5.75 -10.75
CA ARG A 56 0.53 -6.13 -9.75
C ARG A 56 0.76 -5.02 -8.72
N ALA A 57 0.87 -3.77 -9.17
CA ALA A 57 0.99 -2.60 -8.30
C ALA A 57 -0.23 -2.40 -7.40
N LYS A 58 -1.44 -2.68 -7.92
CA LYS A 58 -2.68 -2.68 -7.14
C LYS A 58 -2.63 -3.74 -6.03
N VAL A 59 -2.29 -4.99 -6.36
CA VAL A 59 -2.18 -6.08 -5.39
C VAL A 59 -1.14 -5.75 -4.32
N MET A 60 0.03 -5.22 -4.71
CA MET A 60 1.07 -4.76 -3.78
C MET A 60 0.57 -3.71 -2.80
N ASN A 61 -0.07 -2.64 -3.28
CA ASN A 61 -0.57 -1.56 -2.44
C ASN A 61 -1.51 -2.07 -1.33
N PHE A 62 -2.48 -2.91 -1.69
CA PHE A 62 -3.41 -3.48 -0.71
C PHE A 62 -2.71 -4.47 0.22
N SER A 63 -1.87 -5.36 -0.33
CA SER A 63 -1.19 -6.39 0.46
C SER A 63 -0.29 -5.81 1.53
N ILE A 64 0.49 -4.78 1.19
CA ILE A 64 1.41 -4.13 2.12
C ILE A 64 0.65 -3.28 3.14
N ALA A 65 -0.38 -2.55 2.73
CA ALA A 65 -1.22 -1.79 3.65
C ALA A 65 -1.85 -2.69 4.72
N TYR A 66 -2.26 -3.91 4.35
CA TYR A 66 -2.88 -4.89 5.26
C TYR A 66 -1.90 -5.85 5.95
N GLY A 67 -0.59 -5.62 5.80
CA GLY A 67 0.45 -6.34 6.54
C GLY A 67 0.70 -7.78 6.07
N LYS A 68 0.48 -8.09 4.79
CA LYS A 68 0.94 -9.34 4.17
C LYS A 68 2.47 -9.39 4.11
N THR A 69 3.03 -10.59 4.17
CA THR A 69 4.48 -10.83 4.06
C THR A 69 4.90 -11.06 2.61
N GLU A 70 6.19 -10.87 2.29
CA GLU A 70 6.76 -11.16 0.96
C GLU A 70 6.39 -12.56 0.47
N ARG A 71 6.47 -13.57 1.35
CA ARG A 71 6.14 -14.96 1.01
C ARG A 71 4.67 -15.14 0.65
N SER A 72 3.76 -14.63 1.48
CA SER A 72 2.32 -14.73 1.19
C SER A 72 1.93 -14.01 -0.11
N LEU A 73 2.66 -12.93 -0.42
CA LEU A 73 2.43 -12.16 -1.62
C LEU A 73 2.99 -12.84 -2.88
N ALA A 74 4.15 -13.50 -2.75
CA ALA A 74 4.71 -14.34 -3.81
C ALA A 74 3.78 -15.49 -4.19
N GLU A 75 3.17 -16.15 -3.20
CA GLU A 75 2.16 -17.20 -3.41
C GLU A 75 0.90 -16.66 -4.11
N GLU A 76 0.41 -15.48 -3.72
CA GLU A 76 -0.77 -14.86 -4.33
C GLU A 76 -0.54 -14.34 -5.76
N MET A 77 0.66 -13.86 -6.05
CA MET A 77 1.02 -13.30 -7.35
C MET A 77 1.58 -14.34 -8.32
N ASP A 78 1.80 -15.58 -7.86
CA ASP A 78 2.50 -16.63 -8.60
C ASP A 78 3.85 -16.15 -9.15
N LEU A 79 4.66 -15.55 -8.27
CA LEU A 79 5.98 -14.98 -8.60
C LEU A 79 7.08 -15.56 -7.70
N PRO A 80 8.33 -15.63 -8.19
CA PRO A 80 9.46 -15.93 -7.33
C PRO A 80 9.56 -14.95 -6.15
N VAL A 81 9.89 -15.46 -4.96
CA VAL A 81 10.06 -14.64 -3.75
C VAL A 81 11.11 -13.53 -3.97
N THR A 82 12.12 -13.79 -4.79
CA THR A 82 13.16 -12.80 -5.16
C THR A 82 12.57 -11.60 -5.90
N GLU A 83 11.70 -11.83 -6.88
CA GLU A 83 11.03 -10.77 -7.63
C GLU A 83 10.12 -9.94 -6.72
N VAL A 84 9.30 -10.61 -5.89
CA VAL A 84 8.43 -9.92 -4.94
C VAL A 84 9.22 -9.11 -3.91
N ARG A 85 10.37 -9.63 -3.45
CA ARG A 85 11.25 -8.89 -2.53
C ARG A 85 11.78 -7.60 -3.15
N ASP A 86 12.14 -7.63 -4.43
CA ASP A 86 12.62 -6.43 -5.13
C ASP A 86 11.50 -5.42 -5.33
N MET A 87 10.30 -5.89 -5.65
CA MET A 87 9.09 -5.05 -5.68
C MET A 87 8.83 -4.43 -4.31
N PHE A 88 8.93 -5.19 -3.23
CA PHE A 88 8.75 -4.71 -1.85
C PHE A 88 9.75 -3.63 -1.48
N ARG A 89 11.02 -3.81 -1.87
CA ARG A 89 12.08 -2.81 -1.67
C ARG A 89 11.78 -1.51 -2.41
N ARG A 90 11.41 -1.57 -3.70
CA ARG A 90 11.02 -0.38 -4.48
C ARG A 90 9.80 0.31 -3.88
N TRP A 91 8.79 -0.46 -3.47
CA TRP A 91 7.60 0.06 -2.82
C TRP A 91 7.93 0.81 -1.53
N ASN A 92 8.71 0.21 -0.64
CA ASN A 92 9.13 0.84 0.62
C ASN A 92 9.93 2.11 0.38
N ASN A 93 10.83 2.10 -0.61
CA ASN A 93 11.61 3.29 -0.99
C ASN A 93 10.70 4.42 -1.48
N ALA A 94 9.66 4.11 -2.26
CA ALA A 94 8.70 5.09 -2.74
C ALA A 94 7.71 5.56 -1.65
N LYS A 95 7.42 4.71 -0.65
CA LYS A 95 6.36 4.92 0.36
C LYS A 95 6.88 4.88 1.80
N GLN A 96 8.06 5.46 2.06
CA GLN A 96 8.69 5.47 3.39
C GLN A 96 7.79 5.99 4.52
N GLY A 97 6.88 6.93 4.20
CA GLY A 97 5.90 7.44 5.16
C GLY A 97 4.94 6.38 5.69
N VAL A 98 4.63 5.34 4.90
CA VAL A 98 3.70 4.28 5.31
C VAL A 98 4.32 3.41 6.41
N GLU A 99 5.59 3.04 6.29
CA GLU A 99 6.26 2.25 7.32
C GLU A 99 6.43 3.02 8.63
N ARG A 100 6.74 4.33 8.55
CA ARG A 100 6.75 5.20 9.74
C ARG A 100 5.38 5.25 10.42
N TRP A 101 4.34 5.52 9.64
CA TRP A 101 2.96 5.56 10.13
C TRP A 101 2.53 4.23 10.78
N LYS A 102 2.81 3.08 10.16
CA LYS A 102 2.52 1.76 10.75
C LYS A 102 3.25 1.57 12.08
N ALA A 103 4.52 1.97 12.16
CA ALA A 103 5.31 1.86 13.38
C ALA A 103 4.73 2.73 14.50
N GLU A 104 4.30 3.95 14.19
CA GLU A 104 3.62 4.86 15.12
C GLU A 104 2.33 4.25 15.67
N ILE A 105 1.47 3.70 14.80
CA ILE A 105 0.23 3.03 15.22
C ILE A 105 0.52 1.81 16.11
N VAL A 106 1.52 1.00 15.75
CA VAL A 106 1.93 -0.16 16.56
C VAL A 106 2.46 0.29 17.92
N GLN A 107 3.26 1.35 17.96
CA GLN A 107 3.82 1.89 19.20
C GLN A 107 2.72 2.43 20.11
N GLN A 108 1.84 3.28 19.58
CA GLN A 108 0.68 3.80 20.32
C GLN A 108 -0.20 2.66 20.84
N ALA A 109 -0.48 1.66 20.00
CA ALA A 109 -1.29 0.51 20.40
C ALA A 109 -0.59 -0.35 21.44
N ARG A 110 0.75 -0.47 21.40
CA ARG A 110 1.51 -1.13 22.46
C ARG A 110 1.42 -0.35 23.76
N GLU A 111 1.55 0.96 23.75
CA GLU A 111 1.51 1.79 24.97
C GLU A 111 0.12 1.74 25.61
N THR A 112 -0.92 1.98 24.80
CA THR A 112 -2.31 2.18 25.26
C THR A 112 -3.16 0.90 25.25
N GLN A 113 -2.75 -0.16 24.55
CA GLN A 113 -3.56 -1.34 24.22
C GLN A 113 -4.81 -1.05 23.38
N HIS A 114 -4.85 0.09 22.69
CA HIS A 114 -5.97 0.49 21.83
C HIS A 114 -5.48 1.08 20.52
N ALA A 115 -6.28 0.99 19.47
CA ALA A 115 -6.12 1.81 18.27
C ALA A 115 -7.41 2.59 18.01
N THR A 116 -7.29 3.69 17.28
CA THR A 116 -8.36 4.69 17.10
C THR A 116 -8.51 5.02 15.62
N SER A 117 -9.75 5.07 15.11
CA SER A 117 -10.04 5.55 13.76
C SER A 117 -10.04 7.09 13.69
N ILE A 118 -10.13 7.67 12.49
CA ILE A 118 -10.10 9.12 12.29
C ILE A 118 -11.21 9.86 13.05
N LEU A 119 -12.41 9.29 13.20
CA LEU A 119 -13.50 9.90 13.99
C LEU A 119 -13.57 9.41 15.44
N GLY A 120 -12.50 8.79 15.95
CA GLY A 120 -12.39 8.48 17.39
C GLY A 120 -12.97 7.13 17.81
N ARG A 121 -13.38 6.24 16.90
CA ARG A 121 -13.82 4.88 17.29
C ARG A 121 -12.61 4.08 17.77
N HIS A 122 -12.72 3.48 18.96
CA HIS A 122 -11.64 2.71 19.57
C HIS A 122 -11.85 1.20 19.45
N ARG A 123 -10.74 0.47 19.33
CA ARG A 123 -10.71 -1.00 19.49
C ARG A 123 -9.57 -1.41 20.42
N ARG A 124 -9.88 -2.29 21.38
CA ARG A 124 -8.89 -2.85 22.33
C ARG A 124 -8.10 -3.99 21.71
N PHE A 125 -6.81 -4.09 22.06
CA PHE A 125 -5.90 -5.17 21.67
C PHE A 125 -5.17 -5.74 22.90
N PRO A 126 -5.85 -6.55 23.73
CA PRO A 126 -5.28 -7.03 25.00
C PRO A 126 -4.00 -7.86 24.80
N HIS A 127 -3.88 -8.58 23.69
CA HIS A 127 -2.73 -9.45 23.38
C HIS A 127 -1.54 -8.73 22.74
N ILE A 128 -1.57 -7.40 22.57
CA ILE A 128 -0.49 -6.69 21.88
C ILE A 128 0.85 -6.71 22.64
N LYS A 129 0.80 -6.84 23.97
CA LYS A 129 1.98 -7.02 24.83
C LYS A 129 2.30 -8.49 25.13
N HIS A 130 1.66 -9.45 24.45
CA HIS A 130 1.84 -10.87 24.74
C HIS A 130 3.28 -11.32 24.47
N LYS A 131 3.86 -12.10 25.39
CA LYS A 131 5.26 -12.57 25.32
C LYS A 131 5.56 -13.36 24.04
N LEU A 132 4.66 -14.26 23.66
CA LEU A 132 4.77 -15.00 22.39
C LEU A 132 4.47 -14.09 21.19
N ARG A 133 5.46 -13.95 20.29
CA ARG A 133 5.44 -13.10 19.09
C ARG A 133 4.24 -13.34 18.16
N LYS A 134 3.75 -14.59 18.11
CA LYS A 134 2.57 -14.96 17.31
C LYS A 134 1.34 -14.13 17.68
N TYR A 135 1.08 -13.92 18.97
CA TYR A 135 -0.09 -13.19 19.44
C TYR A 135 0.11 -11.68 19.34
N SER A 136 1.24 -11.16 19.82
CA SER A 136 1.55 -9.73 19.74
C SER A 136 1.62 -9.26 18.29
N GLY A 137 2.29 -10.00 17.39
CA GLY A 137 2.34 -9.67 15.97
C GLY A 137 0.98 -9.73 15.26
N ARG A 138 0.08 -10.62 15.69
CA ARG A 138 -1.30 -10.64 15.18
C ARG A 138 -2.07 -9.39 15.64
N SER A 139 -1.91 -8.99 16.90
CA SER A 139 -2.52 -7.77 17.44
C SER A 139 -1.98 -6.50 16.79
N GLU A 140 -0.67 -6.42 16.51
CA GLU A 140 -0.06 -5.30 15.80
C GLU A 140 -0.65 -5.12 14.40
N ARG A 141 -0.72 -6.20 13.61
CA ARG A 141 -1.36 -6.16 12.29
C ARG A 141 -2.84 -5.78 12.38
N ALA A 142 -3.56 -6.32 13.36
CA ALA A 142 -4.97 -6.00 13.56
C ALA A 142 -5.19 -4.54 13.99
N ALA A 143 -4.26 -3.94 14.74
CA ALA A 143 -4.31 -2.53 15.12
C ALA A 143 -4.16 -1.61 13.90
N VAL A 144 -3.13 -1.84 13.08
CA VAL A 144 -2.94 -1.10 11.81
C VAL A 144 -4.18 -1.24 10.91
N ASN A 145 -4.66 -2.47 10.71
CA ASN A 145 -5.83 -2.72 9.87
C ASN A 145 -7.10 -2.04 10.41
N PHE A 146 -7.27 -2.01 11.73
CA PHE A 146 -8.39 -1.32 12.35
C PHE A 146 -8.36 0.19 12.09
N VAL A 147 -7.19 0.83 12.14
CA VAL A 147 -7.10 2.26 11.83
C VAL A 147 -7.50 2.52 10.39
N ILE A 148 -7.05 1.72 9.42
CA ILE A 148 -7.41 1.88 8.00
C ILE A 148 -8.91 1.65 7.80
N GLN A 149 -9.41 0.46 8.17
CA GLN A 149 -10.78 0.05 7.90
C GLN A 149 -11.79 0.82 8.74
N GLY A 150 -11.44 1.10 10.00
CA GLY A 150 -12.25 1.92 10.87
C GLY A 150 -12.38 3.33 10.32
N SER A 151 -11.29 3.93 9.87
CA SER A 151 -11.37 5.28 9.29
C SER A 151 -12.11 5.31 7.96
N ALA A 152 -12.00 4.26 7.14
CA ALA A 152 -12.81 4.13 5.92
C ALA A 152 -14.30 4.03 6.25
N ALA A 153 -14.66 3.21 7.25
CA ALA A 153 -16.04 3.07 7.72
C ALA A 153 -16.59 4.32 8.43
N ASP A 154 -15.74 5.25 8.83
CA ASP A 154 -16.15 6.53 9.40
C ASP A 154 -16.60 7.54 8.33
N ILE A 155 -16.12 7.38 7.10
CA ILE A 155 -16.34 8.31 5.98
C ILE A 155 -17.41 7.78 5.01
N ALA A 156 -17.61 6.47 4.98
CA ALA A 156 -18.58 5.77 4.12
C ALA A 156 -20.03 6.07 4.54
#